data_AF-A0A127T5Z8-F1
#
_entry.id   AF-A0A127T5Z8-F1
#
_cell.length_a   1.000
_cell.length_b   1.000
_cell.length_c   1.000
_cell.angle_alpha   90.00
_cell.angle_beta   90.00
_cell.angle_gamma   90.00
#
_symmetry.space_group_name_H-M   'P 1'
#
loop_
_entity.id
_entity.type
_entity.pdbx_description
1 polymer ?
#
loop_
_entity_poly.entity_id
_entity_poly.type
_entity_poly.pdbx_seq_one_letter_code
_entity_poly.pdbx_strand_id
1 'polypeptide(L)' 'VKGLFMVGLPGEDEAAIRRTIDYALSLPLDEINVTKFTPFPGAPVYRT' A
#
# COMPACT_ATOMS: atom_id res chain seq x y z
N VAL A 1 -8.57 -13.87 8.72
CA VAL A 1 -8.30 -13.34 7.36
C VAL A 1 -7.20 -12.30 7.43
N LYS A 2 -6.17 -12.46 6.58
CA LYS A 2 -4.99 -11.57 6.51
C LYS A 2 -5.13 -10.58 5.37
N GLY A 3 -4.92 -9.29 5.65
CA GLY A 3 -4.80 -8.24 4.64
C GLY A 3 -3.35 -7.93 4.28
N LEU A 4 -3.09 -7.69 3.01
CA LEU A 4 -1.78 -7.26 2.50
C LEU A 4 -1.95 -5.87 1.90
N PHE A 5 -1.24 -4.90 2.46
CA PHE A 5 -1.27 -3.51 2.02
C PHE A 5 0.13 -3.04 1.67
N MET A 6 0.21 -2.12 0.71
CA MET A 6 1.45 -1.51 0.28
C MET A 6 1.26 0.01 0.24
N VAL A 7 2.27 0.74 0.70
CA VAL A 7 2.27 2.21 0.76
C VAL A 7 3.53 2.76 0.12
N GLY A 8 3.46 3.99 -0.38
CA GLY A 8 4.57 4.71 -0.99
C GLY A 8 4.74 4.46 -2.49
N LEU A 9 3.65 4.15 -3.21
CA LEU A 9 3.69 4.17 -4.68
C LEU A 9 4.03 5.58 -5.19
N PRO A 10 4.69 5.72 -6.35
CA PRO A 10 4.89 7.02 -6.98
C PRO A 10 3.56 7.74 -7.20
N GLY A 11 3.46 8.98 -6.72
CA GLY A 11 2.23 9.78 -6.78
C GLY A 11 1.25 9.57 -5.61
N GLU A 12 1.58 8.72 -4.65
CA GLU A 12 0.78 8.55 -3.43
C GLU A 12 1.00 9.74 -2.48
N ASP A 13 -0.10 10.36 -2.04
CA ASP A 13 -0.10 11.47 -1.09
C ASP A 13 -0.69 11.07 0.27
N GLU A 14 -0.61 11.96 1.26
CA GLU A 14 -1.10 11.68 2.61
C GLU A 14 -2.61 11.35 2.62
N ALA A 15 -3.39 11.99 1.75
CA ALA A 15 -4.82 11.73 1.65
C ALA A 15 -5.10 10.31 1.11
N ALA A 16 -4.32 9.85 0.14
CA ALA A 16 -4.39 8.48 -0.38
C ALA A 16 -4.01 7.45 0.68
N ILE A 17 -2.94 7.70 1.45
CA ILE A 17 -2.53 6.84 2.57
C ILE A 17 -3.66 6.73 3.60
N ARG A 18 -4.26 7.86 3.99
CA ARG A 18 -5.39 7.89 4.92
C ARG A 18 -6.58 7.07 4.42
N ARG A 19 -6.96 7.20 3.14
CA ARG A 19 -8.02 6.36 2.54
C ARG A 19 -7.71 4.87 2.60
N THR A 20 -6.45 4.47 2.38
CA THR A 20 -6.02 3.07 2.49
C THR A 20 -6.14 2.56 3.93
N ILE A 21 -5.77 3.39 4.92
CA ILE A 21 -5.92 3.07 6.34
C ILE A 21 -7.39 2.90 6.71
N ASP A 22 -8.25 3.86 6.33
CA ASP A 22 -9.69 3.81 6.60
C ASP A 22 -10.33 2.55 5.99
N TYR A 23 -9.94 2.22 4.75
CA TYR A 23 -10.37 1.00 4.09
C TYR A 23 -9.92 -0.26 4.84
N ALA A 24 -8.64 -0.35 5.23
CA ALA A 24 -8.11 -1.49 5.96
C ALA A 24 -8.85 -1.72 7.30
N LEU A 25 -9.18 -0.64 8.01
CA LEU A 25 -9.92 -0.69 9.28
C LEU A 25 -11.40 -1.06 9.11
N SER A 26 -11.98 -0.78 7.93
CA SER A 26 -13.38 -1.14 7.63
C SER A 26 -13.59 -2.63 7.36
N LEU A 27 -12.53 -3.36 7.07
CA LEU A 27 -12.57 -4.79 6.73
C LEU A 27 -12.48 -5.65 8.01
N PRO A 28 -13.18 -6.80 8.07
CA PRO A 28 -13.08 -7.74 9.19
C PRO A 28 -11.80 -8.59 9.08
N LEU A 29 -10.64 -7.94 9.17
CA LEU A 29 -9.32 -8.57 9.11
C LEU A 29 -8.82 -8.86 10.53
N ASP A 30 -8.22 -10.04 10.71
CA ASP A 30 -7.61 -10.42 11.99
C ASP A 30 -6.16 -9.91 12.09
N GLU A 31 -5.49 -9.78 10.94
CA GLU A 31 -4.14 -9.24 10.84
C GLU A 31 -3.92 -8.51 9.52
N ILE A 32 -3.01 -7.54 9.55
CA ILE A 32 -2.57 -6.83 8.35
C ILE A 32 -1.05 -6.82 8.26
N ASN A 33 -0.53 -6.84 7.05
CA ASN A 33 0.89 -6.61 6.78
C ASN A 33 0.99 -5.42 5.84
N VAL A 34 1.75 -4.41 6.27
CA VAL A 34 1.98 -3.19 5.51
C VAL A 34 3.43 -3.18 5.05
N THR A 35 3.63 -3.04 3.74
CA THR A 35 4.96 -3.00 3.13
C THR A 35 5.19 -1.67 2.44
N LYS A 36 6.46 -1.22 2.42
CA LYS A 36 6.84 -0.05 1.63
C LYS A 36 7.10 -0.49 0.19
N PHE A 37 6.54 0.25 -0.76
CA PHE A 37 6.77 0.04 -2.17
C PHE A 37 8.26 0.15 -2.50
N THR A 38 8.79 -0.88 -3.16
CA THR A 38 10.19 -0.96 -3.59
C THR A 38 10.21 -1.39 -5.06
N PRO A 39 10.51 -0.48 -6.00
CA PRO A 39 10.58 -0.85 -7.40
C PRO A 39 11.87 -1.65 -7.67
N PHE A 40 11.74 -2.77 -8.37
CA PHE A 40 12.89 -3.59 -8.79
C PHE A 40 13.23 -3.36 -10.27
N PRO A 41 14.52 -3.51 -10.66
CA PRO A 41 14.93 -3.41 -12.06
C PRO A 41 14.08 -4.30 -12.96
N GLY A 42 13.53 -3.73 -14.03
CA GLY A 42 12.64 -4.42 -14.98
C GLY A 42 11.15 -4.20 -14.76
N ALA A 43 10.73 -3.68 -13.59
CA ALA A 43 9.34 -3.27 -13.38
C ALA A 43 9.03 -1.97 -14.18
N PRO A 44 7.82 -1.80 -14.76
CA PRO A 44 7.47 -0.60 -15.53
C PRO A 44 7.68 0.71 -14.76
N VAL A 45 7.39 0.68 -13.47
CA VAL A 45 7.50 1.77 -12.49
C VAL A 45 8.93 2.07 -12.01
N TYR A 46 9.91 1.25 -12.38
CA TYR A 46 11.32 1.44 -11.96
C TYR A 46 11.98 2.66 -12.62
N ARG A 47 11.49 3.13 -13.77
CA ARG A 47 12.09 4.25 -14.52
C ARG A 47 11.50 5.62 -14.18
N THR A 48 10.67 5.71 -13.14
CA THR A 48 9.94 6.94 -12.79
C THR A 48 10.81 7.90 -11.99
#